data_AF-A0A4Y7KE69-F1
#
_entry.id   AF-A0A4Y7KE69-F1
#
_cell.length_a   1.000
_cell.length_b   1.000
_cell.length_c   1.000
_cell.angle_alpha   90.00
_cell.angle_beta   90.00
_cell.angle_gamma   90.00
#
_symmetry.space_group_name_H-M   'P 1'
#
loop_
_entity.id
_entity.type
_entity.pdbx_description
1 polymer ?
#
loop_
_entity_poly.entity_id
_entity_poly.type
_entity_poly.pdbx_seq_one_letter_code
_entity_poly.pdbx_strand_id
1 'polypeptide(L)'
;MGEDPQKIKKIAAAAYDYENDSRWADYWYNILIPPHMASRSDVVDHYKKKFYQRYIDPDLVVEAMSYGSSSQSSKSSSTSQPASEQARAGSTGASTRTSATSGTSTTPAANPSSLRLDRPTIQFAANAWVFIVAVLAIIPLTPKNLSIRAYRLSLMGTTCSSLFSLYGVYGKPRAWNLQAVQLWLHSLLATKDFIYFIYCLTFVSSNLNMKFALIPVLCRSLEHVAKFLRHNFSHSSLYRKYLDEACLWVESNTTTLGILTSHAEIGVGFLFIISLFSWQRNIIQTFMYWQVLKFMYRAPVTSGYHQSAWAKIGRTINPLVNRYAPFLNTPLSAAQRWWLR
;
A
#
# COMPACT_ATOMS: atom_id res chain seq x y z
N MET A 1 -24.08 51.84 -35.13
CA MET A 1 -23.72 51.41 -33.76
C MET A 1 -23.23 49.98 -33.89
N GLY A 2 -21.92 49.78 -34.02
CA GLY A 2 -21.34 48.46 -34.29
C GLY A 2 -21.39 47.60 -33.02
N GLU A 3 -21.97 46.42 -33.11
CA GLU A 3 -21.97 45.46 -32.00
C GLU A 3 -20.53 45.04 -31.67
N ASP A 4 -20.14 45.08 -30.40
CA ASP A 4 -18.81 44.67 -29.97
C ASP A 4 -18.53 43.24 -30.46
N PRO A 5 -17.45 42.99 -31.23
CA PRO A 5 -17.18 41.67 -31.81
C PRO A 5 -17.04 40.57 -30.75
N GLN A 6 -16.65 40.94 -29.53
CA GLN A 6 -16.58 40.04 -28.38
C GLN A 6 -17.97 39.63 -27.83
N LYS A 7 -19.01 40.46 -27.97
CA LYS A 7 -20.38 40.10 -27.56
C LYS A 7 -20.94 39.02 -28.48
N ILE A 8 -20.72 39.13 -29.78
CA ILE A 8 -21.15 38.13 -30.77
C ILE A 8 -20.47 36.79 -30.50
N LYS A 9 -19.16 36.78 -30.22
CA LYS A 9 -18.41 35.56 -29.87
C LYS A 9 -18.90 34.91 -28.56
N LYS A 10 -19.27 35.71 -27.55
CA LYS A 10 -19.87 35.20 -26.30
C LYS A 10 -21.25 34.56 -26.52
N ILE A 11 -22.06 35.10 -27.43
CA ILE A 11 -23.36 34.54 -27.80
C ILE A 11 -23.19 33.23 -28.56
N ALA A 12 -22.24 33.18 -29.51
CA ALA A 12 -21.89 31.95 -30.22
C ALA A 12 -21.40 30.85 -29.27
N ALA A 13 -20.55 31.21 -28.30
CA ALA A 13 -20.11 30.27 -27.27
C ALA A 13 -21.28 29.77 -26.39
N ALA A 14 -22.28 30.60 -26.08
CA ALA A 14 -23.43 30.15 -25.29
C ALA A 14 -24.39 29.23 -26.06
N ALA A 15 -24.46 29.38 -27.39
CA ALA A 15 -25.31 28.61 -28.28
C ALA A 15 -24.67 27.30 -28.79
N TYR A 16 -23.40 27.05 -28.46
CA TYR A 16 -22.69 25.83 -28.87
C TYR A 16 -23.24 24.59 -28.15
N ASP A 17 -23.37 23.48 -28.87
CA ASP A 17 -23.87 22.22 -28.32
C ASP A 17 -22.73 21.42 -27.66
N TYR A 18 -22.49 21.71 -26.38
CA TYR A 18 -21.44 21.06 -25.58
C TYR A 18 -21.77 19.61 -25.21
N GLU A 19 -23.05 19.22 -25.17
CA GLU A 19 -23.46 17.88 -24.72
C GLU A 19 -23.19 16.81 -25.77
N ASN A 20 -23.17 17.21 -27.05
CA ASN A 20 -22.87 16.32 -28.17
C ASN A 20 -21.36 16.24 -28.50
N ASP A 21 -20.51 17.06 -27.85
CA ASP A 21 -19.06 17.07 -28.05
C ASP A 21 -18.37 16.14 -27.05
N SER A 22 -17.81 15.03 -27.54
CA SER A 22 -17.11 14.04 -26.70
C SER A 22 -15.90 14.62 -25.95
N ARG A 23 -15.31 15.72 -26.45
CA ARG A 23 -14.17 16.40 -25.81
C ARG A 23 -14.59 17.21 -24.59
N TRP A 24 -15.85 17.64 -24.52
CA TRP A 24 -16.37 18.39 -23.37
C TRP A 24 -16.43 17.51 -22.12
N ALA A 25 -16.89 16.26 -22.24
CA ALA A 25 -16.95 15.32 -21.12
C ALA A 25 -15.57 15.02 -20.53
N ASP A 26 -14.58 14.76 -21.37
CA ASP A 26 -13.19 14.55 -20.96
C ASP A 26 -12.57 15.81 -20.35
N TYR A 27 -12.85 16.99 -20.93
CA TYR A 27 -12.38 18.25 -20.39
C TYR A 27 -12.98 18.53 -19.00
N TRP A 28 -14.29 18.35 -18.85
CA TRP A 28 -15.02 18.58 -17.60
C TRP A 28 -14.53 17.66 -16.47
N TYR A 29 -14.29 16.37 -16.76
CA TYR A 29 -13.78 15.41 -15.77
C TYR A 29 -12.36 15.76 -15.28
N ASN A 30 -11.54 16.36 -16.15
CA ASN A 30 -10.16 16.73 -15.81
C ASN A 30 -10.06 18.06 -15.03
N ILE A 31 -11.13 18.85 -14.93
CA ILE A 31 -11.14 20.07 -14.12
C ILE A 31 -11.45 19.71 -12.67
N LEU A 32 -10.49 19.95 -11.76
CA LEU A 32 -10.73 19.81 -10.32
C LEU A 32 -11.56 20.98 -9.79
N ILE A 33 -12.89 20.84 -9.82
CA ILE A 33 -13.82 21.77 -9.19
C ILE A 33 -14.25 21.20 -7.83
N PRO A 34 -14.18 21.96 -6.72
CA PRO A 34 -14.74 21.54 -5.45
C PRO A 34 -16.22 21.14 -5.58
N PRO A 35 -16.68 20.04 -4.94
CA PRO A 35 -18.04 19.51 -5.16
C PRO A 35 -19.18 20.51 -4.90
N HIS A 36 -18.95 21.48 -4.00
CA HIS A 36 -19.92 22.53 -3.65
C HIS A 36 -19.98 23.68 -4.68
N MET A 37 -19.02 23.76 -5.61
CA MET A 37 -19.00 24.77 -6.68
C MET A 37 -19.42 24.19 -8.04
N ALA A 38 -19.28 22.87 -8.24
CA ALA A 38 -19.60 22.21 -9.50
C ALA A 38 -21.10 22.24 -9.87
N SER A 39 -21.98 22.42 -8.89
CA SER A 39 -23.44 22.51 -9.11
C SER A 39 -23.92 23.92 -9.48
N ARG A 40 -23.06 24.94 -9.42
CA ARG A 40 -23.46 26.31 -9.75
C ARG A 40 -23.37 26.55 -11.25
N SER A 41 -24.43 27.10 -11.84
CA SER A 41 -24.54 27.36 -13.29
C SER A 41 -23.50 28.38 -13.79
N ASP A 42 -23.15 29.37 -12.97
CA ASP A 42 -22.14 30.38 -13.30
C ASP A 42 -20.73 29.79 -13.45
N VAL A 43 -20.40 28.77 -12.65
CA VAL A 43 -19.13 28.04 -12.73
C VAL A 43 -19.10 27.19 -14.00
N VAL A 44 -20.18 26.46 -14.28
CA VAL A 44 -20.31 25.65 -15.50
C VAL A 44 -20.15 26.51 -16.75
N ASP A 45 -20.83 27.66 -16.80
CA ASP A 45 -20.79 28.57 -17.95
C ASP A 45 -19.41 29.21 -18.16
N HIS A 46 -18.67 29.49 -17.08
CA HIS A 46 -17.30 29.99 -17.17
C HIS A 46 -16.36 28.96 -17.81
N TYR A 47 -16.49 27.69 -17.42
CA TYR A 47 -15.68 26.61 -17.98
C TYR A 47 -16.11 26.21 -19.39
N LYS A 48 -17.40 26.30 -19.74
CA LYS A 48 -17.87 26.18 -21.14
C LYS A 48 -17.21 27.23 -22.03
N LYS A 49 -17.16 28.49 -21.59
CA LYS A 49 -16.46 29.57 -22.31
C LYS A 49 -14.96 29.33 -22.44
N LYS A 50 -14.30 28.79 -21.39
CA LYS A 50 -12.87 28.40 -21.47
C LYS A 50 -12.63 27.22 -22.41
N PHE A 51 -13.53 26.25 -22.46
CA PHE A 51 -13.47 25.15 -23.41
C PHE A 51 -13.60 25.69 -24.85
N TYR A 52 -14.60 26.54 -25.10
CA TYR A 52 -14.83 27.16 -26.39
C TYR A 52 -13.63 28.00 -26.84
N GLN A 53 -13.03 28.76 -25.91
CA GLN A 53 -11.79 29.48 -26.18
C GLN A 53 -10.63 28.54 -26.56
N ARG A 54 -10.51 27.41 -25.88
CA ARG A 54 -9.38 26.49 -26.08
C ARG A 54 -9.49 25.66 -27.37
N TYR A 55 -10.69 25.30 -27.79
CA TYR A 55 -10.90 24.32 -28.86
C TYR A 55 -11.59 24.87 -30.12
N ILE A 56 -12.25 26.03 -30.06
CA ILE A 56 -13.04 26.57 -31.18
C ILE A 56 -12.59 27.97 -31.58
N ASP A 57 -12.57 28.93 -30.65
CA ASP A 57 -12.19 30.33 -30.95
C ASP A 57 -11.19 30.89 -29.93
N PRO A 58 -9.89 30.80 -30.21
CA PRO A 58 -8.81 31.30 -29.33
C PRO A 58 -8.89 32.80 -29.01
N ASP A 59 -9.56 33.59 -29.87
CA ASP A 59 -9.66 35.04 -29.74
C ASP A 59 -10.82 35.49 -28.83
N LEU A 60 -11.59 34.54 -28.28
CA LEU A 60 -12.60 34.81 -27.26
C LEU A 60 -11.93 35.18 -25.93
N VAL A 61 -12.09 36.41 -25.47
CA VAL A 61 -11.54 36.84 -24.17
C VAL A 61 -12.50 36.41 -23.05
N VAL A 62 -12.10 35.41 -22.28
CA VAL A 62 -12.85 34.94 -21.11
C VAL A 62 -12.39 35.69 -19.86
N GLU A 63 -13.31 36.45 -19.27
CA GLU A 63 -13.06 37.25 -18.07
C GLU A 63 -12.84 36.34 -16.84
N ALA A 64 -11.85 36.67 -16.01
CA ALA A 64 -11.58 35.93 -14.80
C ALA A 64 -12.75 36.08 -13.82
N MET A 65 -13.21 34.96 -13.24
CA MET A 65 -14.33 34.97 -12.30
C MET A 65 -13.97 35.87 -11.10
N SER A 66 -14.65 37.00 -10.96
CA SER A 66 -14.53 37.86 -9.79
C SER A 66 -15.17 37.16 -8.60
N TYR A 67 -14.34 36.60 -7.71
CA TYR A 67 -14.79 36.12 -6.42
C TYR A 67 -15.16 37.33 -5.55
N GLY A 68 -16.43 37.76 -5.60
CA GLY A 68 -16.91 38.94 -4.89
C GLY A 68 -17.10 38.71 -3.38
N SER A 69 -16.25 39.38 -2.60
CA SER A 69 -16.51 40.09 -1.33
C SER A 69 -16.86 39.30 -0.05
N SER A 70 -15.84 39.14 0.79
CA SER A 70 -15.95 39.36 2.25
C SER A 70 -15.51 40.79 2.53
N SER A 71 -16.31 41.49 3.33
CA SER A 71 -16.15 42.89 3.76
C SER A 71 -14.78 43.21 4.36
N GLN A 72 -14.08 44.22 3.84
CA GLN A 72 -13.24 45.06 4.70
C GLN A 72 -13.07 46.48 4.17
N SER A 73 -13.62 47.40 4.95
CA SER A 73 -13.36 48.82 4.92
C SER A 73 -12.00 49.14 5.55
N SER A 74 -11.13 49.86 4.84
CA SER A 74 -10.29 50.90 5.44
C SER A 74 -9.65 51.77 4.35
N LYS A 75 -9.95 53.07 4.44
CA LYS A 75 -9.22 54.19 3.81
C LYS A 75 -7.77 54.21 4.26
N SER A 76 -6.85 54.59 3.37
CA SER A 76 -5.98 55.76 3.57
C SER A 76 -5.10 56.06 2.35
N SER A 77 -4.88 57.36 2.18
CA SER A 77 -4.19 58.07 1.11
C SER A 77 -2.70 58.30 1.40
N SER A 78 -1.98 58.71 0.34
CA SER A 78 -0.94 59.76 0.30
C SER A 78 0.56 59.41 0.56
N THR A 79 1.36 59.55 -0.52
CA THR A 79 2.51 60.48 -0.68
C THR A 79 3.98 59.99 -0.55
N SER A 80 4.73 60.31 -1.63
CA SER A 80 6.14 60.79 -1.79
C SER A 80 7.39 59.92 -1.48
N GLN A 81 8.29 59.93 -2.46
CA GLN A 81 9.76 59.69 -2.39
C GLN A 81 10.48 60.70 -1.46
N PRO A 82 11.73 60.46 -1.02
CA PRO A 82 12.97 60.83 -1.76
C PRO A 82 14.13 59.80 -1.60
N ALA A 83 15.02 59.56 -2.58
CA ALA A 83 16.25 60.25 -3.01
C ALA A 83 17.58 59.69 -2.42
N SER A 84 18.45 59.29 -3.37
CA SER A 84 19.93 59.44 -3.43
C SER A 84 20.86 58.88 -2.34
N GLU A 85 21.76 57.98 -2.75
CA GLU A 85 23.22 58.24 -2.72
C GLU A 85 24.00 57.28 -3.64
N GLN A 86 24.94 57.86 -4.40
CA GLN A 86 25.70 57.24 -5.48
C GLN A 86 27.16 57.68 -5.34
N ALA A 87 28.10 56.75 -5.21
CA ALA A 87 29.56 56.93 -5.38
C ALA A 87 30.25 55.55 -5.21
N ARG A 88 31.26 55.10 -5.96
CA ARG A 88 32.01 55.59 -7.12
C ARG A 88 32.86 54.43 -7.65
N ALA A 89 33.18 54.46 -8.95
CA ALA A 89 33.91 53.45 -9.72
C ALA A 89 35.44 53.43 -9.52
N GLY A 90 36.08 52.35 -9.99
CA GLY A 90 37.52 52.28 -10.28
C GLY A 90 37.90 51.02 -11.08
N SER A 91 38.33 51.20 -12.33
CA SER A 91 38.81 50.22 -13.33
C SER A 91 40.08 49.46 -12.89
N THR A 92 40.56 48.36 -13.50
CA THR A 92 41.14 48.22 -14.85
C THR A 92 41.68 46.79 -15.04
N GLY A 93 41.73 46.25 -16.28
CA GLY A 93 42.67 45.17 -16.65
C GLY A 93 42.11 44.08 -17.58
N ALA A 94 42.44 44.16 -18.87
CA ALA A 94 42.02 43.25 -19.94
C ALA A 94 42.94 42.01 -20.09
N SER A 95 42.39 40.90 -20.57
CA SER A 95 43.08 39.94 -21.45
C SER A 95 42.09 39.12 -22.27
N THR A 96 42.25 39.23 -23.58
CA THR A 96 41.47 38.62 -24.66
C THR A 96 42.07 37.26 -25.07
N ARG A 97 41.22 36.34 -25.58
CA ARG A 97 41.46 35.16 -26.46
C ARG A 97 41.07 33.82 -25.80
N THR A 98 40.41 32.84 -26.44
CA THR A 98 39.85 32.62 -27.79
C THR A 98 39.06 31.30 -27.76
N SER A 99 38.01 31.24 -28.57
CA SER A 99 37.53 30.05 -29.32
C SER A 99 36.68 28.95 -28.68
N ALA A 100 35.67 28.62 -29.49
CA ALA A 100 35.10 27.29 -29.76
C ALA A 100 33.88 26.83 -28.94
N THR A 101 32.73 27.32 -29.41
CA THR A 101 31.40 26.72 -29.29
C THR A 101 31.37 25.31 -29.90
N SER A 102 31.01 24.30 -29.11
CA SER A 102 30.48 23.00 -29.54
C SER A 102 29.98 22.21 -28.33
N GLY A 103 28.76 21.69 -28.37
CA GLY A 103 28.33 20.61 -27.47
C GLY A 103 27.01 20.85 -26.75
N THR A 104 25.93 20.54 -27.45
CA THR A 104 24.59 20.31 -26.91
C THR A 104 24.63 19.25 -25.80
N SER A 105 24.20 19.60 -24.58
CA SER A 105 23.72 18.61 -23.61
C SER A 105 22.52 19.19 -22.87
N THR A 106 21.34 18.72 -23.27
CA THR A 106 20.08 18.88 -22.55
C THR A 106 20.21 18.24 -21.17
N THR A 107 20.42 19.06 -20.14
CA THR A 107 20.15 18.68 -18.76
C THR A 107 18.64 18.57 -18.59
N PRO A 108 18.10 17.44 -18.09
CA PRO A 108 16.69 17.40 -17.70
C PRO A 108 16.53 18.36 -16.51
N ALA A 109 15.63 19.31 -16.64
CA ALA A 109 15.21 20.15 -15.53
C ALA A 109 14.76 19.24 -14.38
N ALA A 110 15.48 19.33 -13.26
CA ALA A 110 15.11 18.67 -12.02
C ALA A 110 13.75 19.20 -11.58
N ASN A 111 12.69 18.45 -11.82
CA ASN A 111 11.42 18.66 -11.16
C ASN A 111 11.67 18.50 -9.65
N PRO A 112 11.34 19.49 -8.80
CA PRO A 112 11.37 19.30 -7.37
C PRO A 112 10.21 18.37 -7.02
N SER A 113 10.44 17.06 -7.09
CA SER A 113 9.51 16.08 -6.54
C SER A 113 9.46 16.32 -5.04
N SER A 114 8.42 17.02 -4.58
CA SER A 114 7.91 16.85 -3.23
C SER A 114 7.95 15.36 -2.91
N LEU A 115 8.53 14.96 -1.78
CA LEU A 115 8.70 13.59 -1.30
C LEU A 115 7.42 12.75 -1.42
N ARG A 116 7.07 12.34 -2.64
CA ARG A 116 5.91 11.49 -2.93
C ARG A 116 6.43 10.10 -2.64
N LEU A 117 6.24 9.69 -1.38
CA LEU A 117 6.69 8.40 -0.94
C LEU A 117 5.93 7.34 -1.76
N ASP A 118 6.63 6.75 -2.71
CA ASP A 118 6.02 5.79 -3.64
C ASP A 118 5.42 4.64 -2.83
N ARG A 119 4.22 4.22 -3.23
CA ARG A 119 3.48 3.12 -2.60
C ARG A 119 4.30 1.84 -2.35
N PRO A 120 5.13 1.34 -3.28
CA PRO A 120 6.01 0.19 -3.01
C PRO A 120 7.06 0.50 -1.92
N THR A 121 7.55 1.73 -1.84
CA THR A 121 8.50 2.17 -0.79
C THR A 121 7.85 2.17 0.59
N ILE A 122 6.57 2.57 0.69
CA ILE A 122 5.79 2.48 1.94
C ILE A 122 5.61 1.02 2.36
N GLN A 123 5.23 0.14 1.41
CA GLN A 123 5.09 -1.29 1.69
C GLN A 123 6.42 -1.91 2.12
N PHE A 124 7.52 -1.54 1.47
CA PHE A 124 8.85 -1.98 1.85
C PHE A 124 9.20 -1.53 3.27
N ALA A 125 9.07 -0.24 3.58
CA ALA A 125 9.38 0.29 4.90
C ALA A 125 8.55 -0.39 6.00
N ALA A 126 7.26 -0.62 5.76
CA ALA A 126 6.38 -1.32 6.68
C ALA A 126 6.83 -2.78 6.91
N ASN A 127 7.15 -3.53 5.85
CA ASN A 127 7.61 -4.92 5.97
C ASN A 127 9.02 -5.02 6.56
N ALA A 128 9.91 -4.08 6.25
CA ALA A 128 11.25 -4.00 6.84
C ALA A 128 11.18 -3.69 8.35
N TRP A 129 10.31 -2.77 8.75
CA TRP A 129 10.02 -2.50 10.16
C TRP A 129 9.50 -3.75 10.87
N VAL A 130 8.51 -4.43 10.28
CA VAL A 130 7.97 -5.69 10.82
C VAL A 130 9.07 -6.74 10.98
N PHE A 131 9.96 -6.89 9.98
CA PHE A 131 11.07 -7.82 10.05
C PHE A 131 12.00 -7.53 11.24
N ILE A 132 12.44 -6.28 11.40
CA ILE A 132 13.33 -5.87 12.49
C ILE A 132 12.68 -6.12 13.86
N VAL A 133 11.43 -5.69 14.02
CA VAL A 133 10.69 -5.85 15.28
C VAL A 133 10.43 -7.33 15.58
N ALA A 134 10.19 -8.15 14.55
CA ALA A 134 9.99 -9.58 14.73
C ALA A 134 11.29 -10.29 15.14
N VAL A 135 12.43 -9.94 14.53
CA VAL A 135 13.75 -10.45 14.94
C VAL A 135 14.02 -10.09 16.40
N LEU A 136 13.74 -8.85 16.81
CA LEU A 136 13.88 -8.40 18.19
C LEU A 136 13.00 -9.19 19.18
N ALA A 137 11.82 -9.65 18.76
CA ALA A 137 10.93 -10.42 19.61
C ALA A 137 11.43 -11.87 19.84
N ILE A 138 12.09 -12.48 18.85
CA ILE A 138 12.58 -13.87 18.93
C ILE A 138 13.88 -13.97 19.72
N ILE A 139 14.79 -13.01 19.55
CA ILE A 139 16.12 -13.03 20.18
C ILE A 139 16.01 -13.19 21.70
N PRO A 140 16.68 -14.19 22.31
CA PRO A 140 16.58 -14.46 23.74
C PRO A 140 17.30 -13.43 24.61
N LEU A 141 18.15 -12.57 24.03
CA LEU A 141 18.91 -11.53 24.71
C LEU A 141 18.06 -10.29 25.08
N THR A 142 16.84 -10.18 24.56
CA THR A 142 15.98 -9.01 24.73
C THR A 142 15.17 -9.11 26.03
N PRO A 143 15.05 -8.01 26.82
CA PRO A 143 14.27 -8.03 28.05
C PRO A 143 12.81 -8.43 27.78
N LYS A 144 12.21 -9.23 28.68
CA LYS A 144 10.88 -9.83 28.51
C LYS A 144 9.81 -8.81 28.12
N ASN A 145 9.81 -7.63 28.75
CA ASN A 145 8.84 -6.56 28.47
C ASN A 145 8.97 -6.02 27.05
N LEU A 146 10.19 -5.88 26.53
CA LEU A 146 10.44 -5.39 25.18
C LEU A 146 10.12 -6.48 24.15
N SER A 147 10.47 -7.74 24.42
CA SER A 147 10.13 -8.89 23.56
C SER A 147 8.61 -9.05 23.41
N ILE A 148 7.83 -8.89 24.48
CA ILE A 148 6.34 -8.94 24.42
C ILE A 148 5.78 -7.78 23.60
N ARG A 149 6.29 -6.56 23.80
CA ARG A 149 5.86 -5.39 23.02
C ARG A 149 6.22 -5.54 21.55
N ALA A 150 7.44 -5.99 21.25
CA ALA A 150 7.91 -6.27 19.90
C ALA A 150 7.08 -7.38 19.23
N TYR A 151 6.72 -8.43 19.97
CA TYR A 151 5.80 -9.47 19.48
C TYR A 151 4.44 -8.88 19.06
N ARG A 152 3.82 -8.05 19.91
CA ARG A 152 2.53 -7.41 19.57
C ARG A 152 2.66 -6.43 18.41
N LEU A 153 3.72 -5.63 18.40
CA LEU A 153 3.97 -4.63 17.36
C LEU A 153 4.25 -5.28 16.00
N SER A 154 4.96 -6.41 15.96
CA SER A 154 5.20 -7.13 14.70
C SER A 154 3.92 -7.75 14.14
N LEU A 155 3.06 -8.34 14.98
CA LEU A 155 1.75 -8.85 14.55
C LEU A 155 0.81 -7.73 14.08
N MET A 156 0.72 -6.63 14.85
CA MET A 156 -0.09 -5.48 14.47
C MET A 156 0.43 -4.80 13.20
N GLY A 157 1.75 -4.64 13.09
CA GLY A 157 2.40 -4.13 11.88
C GLY A 157 2.16 -5.00 10.66
N THR A 158 2.18 -6.33 10.81
CA THR A 158 1.86 -7.27 9.73
C THR A 158 0.38 -7.17 9.33
N THR A 159 -0.51 -7.02 10.31
CA THR A 159 -1.95 -6.83 10.06
C THR A 159 -2.19 -5.54 9.27
N CYS A 160 -1.57 -4.43 9.66
CA CYS A 160 -1.69 -3.17 8.94
C CYS A 160 -1.03 -3.22 7.55
N SER A 161 0.15 -3.83 7.43
CA SER A 161 0.89 -3.96 6.15
C SER A 161 0.13 -4.82 5.15
N SER A 162 -0.39 -5.98 5.58
CA SER A 162 -1.22 -6.85 4.74
C SER A 162 -2.53 -6.18 4.34
N LEU A 163 -3.21 -5.48 5.26
CA LEU A 163 -4.41 -4.72 4.96
C LEU A 163 -4.14 -3.59 3.95
N PHE A 164 -3.01 -2.89 4.09
CA PHE A 164 -2.60 -1.85 3.14
C PHE A 164 -2.32 -2.43 1.74
N SER A 165 -1.65 -3.57 1.67
CA SER A 165 -1.42 -4.29 0.40
C SER A 165 -2.73 -4.75 -0.25
N LEU A 166 -3.64 -5.35 0.53
CA LEU A 166 -4.95 -5.78 0.05
C LEU A 166 -5.77 -4.59 -0.47
N TYR A 167 -5.88 -3.53 0.33
CA TYR A 167 -6.65 -2.34 -0.03
C TYR A 167 -6.15 -1.73 -1.33
N GLY A 168 -4.83 -1.64 -1.51
CA GLY A 168 -4.32 -1.00 -2.69
C GLY A 168 -4.36 -1.88 -3.95
N VAL A 169 -4.39 -3.21 -3.85
CA VAL A 169 -4.48 -4.12 -5.02
C VAL A 169 -5.93 -4.37 -5.42
N TYR A 170 -6.81 -4.60 -4.45
CA TYR A 170 -8.20 -4.99 -4.69
C TYR A 170 -9.21 -3.86 -4.52
N GLY A 171 -8.82 -2.73 -3.95
CA GLY A 171 -9.63 -1.52 -3.88
C GLY A 171 -11.01 -1.74 -3.24
N LYS A 172 -12.00 -1.04 -3.77
CA LYS A 172 -13.41 -1.10 -3.36
C LYS A 172 -14.17 -2.08 -4.26
N PRO A 173 -15.23 -2.74 -3.76
CA PRO A 173 -16.05 -3.61 -4.61
C PRO A 173 -16.65 -2.81 -5.78
N ARG A 174 -16.66 -3.44 -6.97
CA ARG A 174 -17.14 -2.83 -8.24
C ARG A 174 -18.58 -2.33 -8.15
N ALA A 175 -19.40 -3.01 -7.34
CA ALA A 175 -20.75 -2.59 -6.98
C ALA A 175 -21.07 -3.10 -5.58
N TRP A 176 -21.92 -2.38 -4.84
CA TRP A 176 -22.41 -2.77 -3.52
C TRP A 176 -23.56 -3.81 -3.58
N ASN A 177 -23.64 -4.58 -4.66
CA ASN A 177 -24.55 -5.71 -4.77
C ASN A 177 -23.94 -6.93 -4.05
N LEU A 178 -24.76 -7.74 -3.36
CA LEU A 178 -24.35 -8.95 -2.65
C LEU A 178 -23.49 -9.88 -3.53
N GLN A 179 -23.86 -10.05 -4.80
CA GLN A 179 -23.13 -10.90 -5.75
C GLN A 179 -21.73 -10.32 -6.08
N ALA A 180 -21.66 -9.01 -6.32
CA ALA A 180 -20.40 -8.33 -6.62
C ALA A 180 -19.46 -8.31 -5.40
N VAL A 181 -20.01 -8.12 -4.20
CA VAL A 181 -19.27 -8.21 -2.94
C VAL A 181 -18.78 -9.63 -2.70
N GLN A 182 -19.59 -10.66 -2.98
CA GLN A 182 -19.18 -12.05 -2.84
C GLN A 182 -18.00 -12.41 -3.76
N LEU A 183 -18.04 -11.99 -5.03
CA LEU A 183 -16.93 -12.22 -5.98
C LEU A 183 -15.66 -11.48 -5.55
N TRP A 184 -15.81 -10.23 -5.10
CA TRP A 184 -14.69 -9.44 -4.58
C TRP A 184 -14.07 -10.10 -3.33
N LEU A 185 -14.89 -10.59 -2.40
CA LEU A 185 -14.43 -11.34 -1.23
C LEU A 185 -13.74 -12.64 -1.61
N HIS A 186 -14.25 -13.41 -2.58
CA HIS A 186 -13.59 -14.62 -3.05
C HIS A 186 -12.21 -14.32 -3.62
N SER A 187 -12.09 -13.21 -4.37
CA SER A 187 -10.81 -12.75 -4.89
C SER A 187 -9.83 -12.37 -3.77
N LEU A 188 -10.31 -11.79 -2.67
CA LEU A 188 -9.48 -11.45 -1.50
C LEU A 188 -9.06 -12.70 -0.71
N LEU A 189 -10.00 -13.61 -0.47
CA LEU A 189 -9.80 -14.84 0.31
C LEU A 189 -8.72 -15.74 -0.29
N ALA A 190 -8.55 -15.75 -1.61
CA ALA A 190 -7.53 -16.56 -2.27
C ALA A 190 -6.10 -16.01 -2.12
N THR A 191 -5.91 -14.82 -1.55
CA THR A 191 -4.60 -14.15 -1.52
C THR A 191 -3.73 -14.54 -0.34
N LYS A 192 -2.41 -14.58 -0.56
CA LYS A 192 -1.43 -14.73 0.53
C LYS A 192 -1.62 -13.62 1.57
N ASP A 193 -1.82 -12.38 1.15
CA ASP A 193 -1.93 -11.22 2.05
C ASP A 193 -3.12 -11.30 2.99
N PHE A 194 -4.27 -11.79 2.51
CA PHE A 194 -5.45 -11.98 3.35
C PHE A 194 -5.25 -13.08 4.39
N ILE A 195 -4.57 -14.17 4.03
CA ILE A 195 -4.25 -15.27 4.96
C ILE A 195 -3.41 -14.74 6.13
N TYR A 196 -2.35 -13.98 5.85
CA TYR A 196 -1.51 -13.41 6.90
C TYR A 196 -2.22 -12.31 7.71
N PHE A 197 -3.15 -11.57 7.09
CA PHE A 197 -4.01 -10.62 7.79
C PHE A 197 -4.85 -11.33 8.86
N ILE A 198 -5.61 -12.37 8.48
CA ILE A 198 -6.47 -13.13 9.41
C ILE A 198 -5.63 -13.89 10.45
N TYR A 199 -4.50 -14.47 10.03
CA TYR A 199 -3.55 -15.10 10.92
C TYR A 199 -3.10 -14.13 12.03
N CYS A 200 -2.55 -12.97 11.65
CA CYS A 200 -2.04 -12.00 12.62
C CYS A 200 -3.15 -11.41 13.49
N LEU A 201 -4.33 -11.15 12.92
CA LEU A 201 -5.49 -10.64 13.65
C LEU A 201 -5.89 -11.56 14.81
N THR A 202 -5.81 -12.89 14.60
CA THR A 202 -6.10 -13.90 15.63
C THR A 202 -5.16 -13.78 16.84
N PHE A 203 -3.92 -13.34 16.63
CA PHE A 203 -2.95 -13.15 17.71
C PHE A 203 -2.99 -11.75 18.33
N VAL A 204 -3.29 -10.70 17.56
CA VAL A 204 -3.40 -9.32 18.05
C VAL A 204 -4.49 -9.21 19.13
N SER A 205 -5.61 -9.89 18.94
CA SER A 205 -6.70 -9.91 19.92
C SER A 205 -6.38 -10.69 21.20
N SER A 206 -5.27 -11.42 21.25
CA SER A 206 -4.96 -12.36 22.32
C SER A 206 -3.83 -11.89 23.23
N ASN A 207 -3.89 -12.28 24.51
CA ASN A 207 -2.80 -12.04 25.46
C ASN A 207 -1.72 -13.14 25.45
N LEU A 208 -1.88 -14.17 24.61
CA LEU A 208 -1.04 -15.37 24.64
C LEU A 208 0.17 -15.18 23.70
N ASN A 209 1.37 -15.16 24.28
CA ASN A 209 2.61 -14.84 23.59
C ASN A 209 3.36 -16.12 23.22
N MET A 210 3.15 -16.63 22.00
CA MET A 210 3.91 -17.74 21.45
C MET A 210 4.94 -17.23 20.45
N LYS A 211 6.24 -17.27 20.81
CA LYS A 211 7.32 -16.82 19.91
C LYS A 211 7.33 -17.58 18.58
N PHE A 212 6.92 -18.86 18.58
CA PHE A 212 6.79 -19.69 17.37
C PHE A 212 5.78 -19.13 16.36
N ALA A 213 4.77 -18.38 16.80
CA ALA A 213 3.79 -17.76 15.91
C ALA A 213 4.40 -16.66 15.01
N LEU A 214 5.63 -16.24 15.30
CA LEU A 214 6.31 -15.20 14.54
C LEU A 214 7.17 -15.73 13.39
N ILE A 215 7.39 -17.04 13.32
CA ILE A 215 8.16 -17.67 12.23
C ILE A 215 7.49 -17.40 10.87
N PRO A 216 6.17 -17.63 10.67
CA PRO A 216 5.48 -17.28 9.43
C PRO A 216 5.60 -15.80 9.05
N VAL A 217 5.51 -14.92 10.07
CA VAL A 217 5.59 -13.46 9.90
C VAL A 217 6.98 -13.07 9.41
N LEU A 218 8.03 -13.64 9.99
CA LEU A 218 9.41 -13.41 9.56
C LEU A 218 9.63 -13.87 8.13
N CYS A 219 9.25 -15.11 7.80
CA CYS A 219 9.40 -15.65 6.44
C CYS A 219 8.71 -14.73 5.41
N ARG A 220 7.49 -14.27 5.69
CA ARG A 220 6.77 -13.33 4.84
C ARG A 220 7.49 -11.99 4.69
N SER A 221 7.87 -11.37 5.80
CA SER A 221 8.54 -10.06 5.75
C SER A 221 9.88 -10.14 5.01
N LEU A 222 10.61 -11.24 5.18
CA LEU A 222 11.87 -11.51 4.50
C LEU A 222 11.67 -11.64 2.98
N GLU A 223 10.63 -12.34 2.52
CA GLU A 223 10.29 -12.41 1.10
C GLU A 223 10.02 -11.02 0.49
N HIS A 224 9.26 -10.16 1.18
CA HIS A 224 8.96 -8.80 0.70
C HIS A 224 10.19 -7.90 0.68
N VAL A 225 11.02 -7.97 1.74
CA VAL A 225 12.26 -7.20 1.86
C VAL A 225 13.26 -7.64 0.78
N ALA A 226 13.49 -8.94 0.60
CA ALA A 226 14.44 -9.46 -0.37
C ALA A 226 14.07 -9.06 -1.81
N LYS A 227 12.80 -9.20 -2.19
CA LYS A 227 12.30 -8.80 -3.53
C LYS A 227 12.51 -7.32 -3.79
N PHE A 228 12.21 -6.46 -2.81
CA PHE A 228 12.37 -5.02 -2.96
C PHE A 228 13.85 -4.60 -3.01
N LEU A 229 14.69 -5.18 -2.15
CA LEU A 229 16.13 -4.90 -2.14
C LEU A 229 16.76 -5.24 -3.48
N ARG A 230 16.46 -6.42 -4.03
CA ARG A 230 17.00 -6.85 -5.31
C ARG A 230 16.55 -5.97 -6.46
N HIS A 231 15.27 -5.57 -6.48
CA HIS A 231 14.74 -4.73 -7.57
C HIS A 231 15.34 -3.32 -7.59
N ASN A 232 15.53 -2.70 -6.43
CA ASN A 232 15.92 -1.29 -6.34
C ASN A 232 17.43 -1.07 -6.11
N PHE A 233 18.13 -2.01 -5.46
CA PHE A 233 19.52 -1.84 -5.03
C PHE A 233 20.51 -2.80 -5.70
N SER A 234 20.11 -3.48 -6.78
CA SER A 234 20.98 -4.40 -7.55
C SER A 234 22.31 -3.78 -7.99
N HIS A 235 22.33 -2.46 -8.23
CA HIS A 235 23.52 -1.72 -8.66
C HIS A 235 24.38 -1.20 -7.49
N SER A 236 23.92 -1.30 -6.24
CA SER A 236 24.65 -0.79 -5.08
C SER A 236 25.76 -1.75 -4.62
N SER A 237 26.96 -1.22 -4.37
CA SER A 237 28.11 -2.00 -3.92
C SER A 237 27.92 -2.63 -2.53
N LEU A 238 27.15 -1.98 -1.65
CA LEU A 238 26.82 -2.51 -0.32
C LEU A 238 25.87 -3.71 -0.39
N TYR A 239 24.87 -3.63 -1.27
CA TYR A 239 23.96 -4.74 -1.52
C TYR A 239 24.72 -5.94 -2.09
N ARG A 240 25.58 -5.70 -3.09
CA ARG A 240 26.38 -6.76 -3.74
C ARG A 240 27.37 -7.45 -2.80
N LYS A 241 27.88 -6.74 -1.79
CA LYS A 241 28.87 -7.28 -0.84
C LYS A 241 28.25 -8.12 0.28
N TYR A 242 27.07 -7.78 0.78
CA TYR A 242 26.52 -8.41 1.99
C TYR A 242 25.14 -9.06 1.83
N LEU A 243 24.29 -8.55 0.93
CA LEU A 243 22.87 -8.92 0.87
C LEU A 243 22.50 -9.70 -0.38
N ASP A 244 23.33 -9.67 -1.42
CA ASP A 244 23.03 -10.32 -2.70
C ASP A 244 22.86 -11.84 -2.55
N GLU A 245 23.82 -12.52 -1.93
CA GLU A 245 23.74 -13.97 -1.70
C GLU A 245 22.53 -14.36 -0.83
N ALA A 246 22.26 -13.60 0.23
CA ALA A 246 21.11 -13.85 1.11
C ALA A 246 19.76 -13.61 0.40
N CYS A 247 19.64 -12.55 -0.40
CA CYS A 247 18.42 -12.24 -1.15
C CYS A 247 18.22 -13.25 -2.28
N LEU A 248 19.29 -13.67 -2.96
CA LEU A 248 19.27 -14.73 -3.97
C LEU A 248 18.78 -16.05 -3.36
N TRP A 249 19.31 -16.42 -2.19
CA TRP A 249 18.88 -17.62 -1.47
C TRP A 249 17.40 -17.59 -1.09
N VAL A 250 16.91 -16.46 -0.59
CA VAL A 250 15.48 -16.29 -0.24
C VAL A 250 14.59 -16.48 -1.47
N GLU A 251 15.01 -15.94 -2.61
CA GLU A 251 14.23 -16.03 -3.85
C GLU A 251 14.28 -17.43 -4.48
N SER A 252 15.44 -18.11 -4.42
CA SER A 252 15.57 -19.50 -4.89
C SER A 252 14.84 -20.50 -3.98
N ASN A 253 14.67 -20.19 -2.70
CA ASN A 253 14.14 -21.12 -1.69
C ASN A 253 12.74 -20.77 -1.19
N THR A 254 11.93 -20.10 -2.02
CA THR A 254 10.53 -19.74 -1.70
C THR A 254 9.66 -20.95 -1.32
N THR A 255 9.88 -22.10 -1.95
CA THR A 255 9.18 -23.36 -1.61
C THR A 255 9.56 -23.87 -0.23
N THR A 256 10.85 -23.86 0.11
CA THR A 256 11.36 -24.25 1.44
C THR A 256 10.82 -23.33 2.52
N LEU A 257 10.75 -22.01 2.27
CA LEU A 257 10.12 -21.04 3.17
C LEU A 257 8.62 -21.31 3.36
N GLY A 258 7.91 -21.70 2.30
CA GLY A 258 6.50 -22.10 2.35
C GLY A 258 6.27 -23.37 3.18
N ILE A 259 7.15 -24.37 3.03
CA ILE A 259 7.12 -25.61 3.82
C ILE A 259 7.40 -25.31 5.29
N LEU A 260 8.45 -24.53 5.59
CA LEU A 260 8.81 -24.13 6.95
C LEU A 260 7.67 -23.37 7.63
N THR A 261 7.07 -22.42 6.91
CA THR A 261 5.93 -21.64 7.39
C THR A 261 4.76 -22.54 7.75
N SER A 262 4.41 -23.49 6.88
CA SER A 262 3.28 -24.41 7.11
C SER A 262 3.53 -25.35 8.30
N HIS A 263 4.77 -25.80 8.49
CA HIS A 263 5.14 -26.59 9.68
C HIS A 263 5.05 -25.76 10.96
N ALA A 264 5.49 -24.50 10.92
CA ALA A 264 5.38 -23.59 12.06
C ALA A 264 3.91 -23.29 12.40
N GLU A 265 3.05 -23.05 11.41
CA GLU A 265 1.62 -22.80 11.58
C GLU A 265 0.91 -24.01 12.21
N ILE A 266 1.12 -25.21 11.67
CA ILE A 266 0.55 -26.43 12.25
C ILE A 266 1.11 -26.67 13.66
N GLY A 267 2.41 -26.44 13.87
CA GLY A 267 3.06 -26.57 15.18
C GLY A 267 2.45 -25.63 16.22
N VAL A 268 2.17 -24.38 15.85
CA VAL A 268 1.46 -23.41 16.71
C VAL A 268 0.04 -23.89 17.04
N GLY A 269 -0.63 -24.56 16.10
CA GLY A 269 -1.94 -25.18 16.33
C GLY A 269 -1.91 -26.25 17.43
N PHE A 270 -0.88 -27.10 17.42
CA PHE A 270 -0.65 -28.07 18.48
C PHE A 270 -0.25 -27.42 19.81
N LEU A 271 0.56 -26.35 19.78
CA LEU A 271 0.86 -25.58 20.98
C LEU A 271 -0.40 -24.99 21.62
N PHE A 272 -1.39 -24.57 20.82
CA PHE A 272 -2.68 -24.13 21.33
C PHE A 272 -3.51 -25.26 21.96
N ILE A 273 -3.42 -26.49 21.44
CA ILE A 273 -4.03 -27.65 22.11
C ILE A 273 -3.35 -27.87 23.46
N ILE A 274 -2.02 -27.85 23.50
CA ILE A 274 -1.25 -28.04 24.74
C ILE A 274 -1.55 -26.93 25.75
N SER A 275 -1.72 -25.68 25.30
CA SER A 275 -2.03 -24.55 26.18
C SER A 275 -3.41 -24.65 26.83
N LEU A 276 -4.37 -25.40 26.24
CA LEU A 276 -5.66 -25.69 26.88
C LEU A 276 -5.53 -26.52 28.16
N PHE A 277 -4.46 -27.29 28.31
CA PHE A 277 -4.20 -28.04 29.54
C PHE A 277 -3.49 -27.20 30.60
N SER A 278 -2.89 -26.06 30.22
CA SER A 278 -2.21 -25.12 31.12
C SER A 278 -3.19 -24.23 31.90
N TRP A 279 -2.70 -23.31 32.74
CA TRP A 279 -3.50 -22.31 33.46
C TRP A 279 -3.90 -21.12 32.55
N GLN A 280 -3.16 -20.89 31.46
CA GLN A 280 -3.45 -19.83 30.47
C GLN A 280 -4.39 -20.32 29.35
N ARG A 281 -5.54 -20.89 29.73
CA ARG A 281 -6.49 -21.48 28.77
C ARG A 281 -7.21 -20.38 28.00
N ASN A 282 -7.17 -20.44 26.67
CA ASN A 282 -7.97 -19.58 25.81
C ASN A 282 -8.70 -20.42 24.75
N ILE A 283 -9.83 -21.00 25.14
CA ILE A 283 -10.62 -21.92 24.29
C ILE A 283 -11.08 -21.25 23.00
N ILE A 284 -11.55 -20.01 23.09
CA ILE A 284 -12.05 -19.23 21.95
C ILE A 284 -10.93 -19.01 20.94
N GLN A 285 -9.74 -18.62 21.40
CA GLN A 285 -8.59 -18.42 20.52
C GLN A 285 -8.13 -19.73 19.87
N THR A 286 -8.05 -20.82 20.62
CA THR A 286 -7.70 -22.13 20.05
C THR A 286 -8.70 -22.49 18.96
N PHE A 287 -10.01 -22.38 19.22
CA PHE A 287 -11.03 -22.64 18.20
C PHE A 287 -10.86 -21.74 16.97
N MET A 288 -10.72 -20.42 17.16
CA MET A 288 -10.50 -19.46 16.07
C MET A 288 -9.27 -19.80 15.23
N TYR A 289 -8.15 -20.12 15.87
CA TYR A 289 -6.92 -20.45 15.19
C TYR A 289 -7.03 -21.76 14.37
N TRP A 290 -7.72 -22.77 14.91
CA TRP A 290 -7.98 -24.01 14.19
C TRP A 290 -8.90 -23.80 12.97
N GLN A 291 -9.83 -22.82 13.02
CA GLN A 291 -10.58 -22.40 11.82
C GLN A 291 -9.68 -21.73 10.79
N VAL A 292 -8.71 -20.91 11.21
CA VAL A 292 -7.72 -20.31 10.30
C VAL A 292 -6.87 -21.40 9.64
N LEU A 293 -6.36 -22.37 10.40
CA LEU A 293 -5.61 -23.48 9.80
C LEU A 293 -6.46 -24.30 8.81
N LYS A 294 -7.73 -24.52 9.14
CA LYS A 294 -8.68 -25.20 8.23
C LYS A 294 -8.90 -24.40 6.94
N PHE A 295 -8.96 -23.07 7.05
CA PHE A 295 -8.99 -22.18 5.89
C PHE A 295 -7.70 -22.28 5.06
N MET A 296 -6.52 -22.25 5.70
CA MET A 296 -5.21 -22.37 5.02
C MET A 296 -5.00 -23.73 4.35
N TYR A 297 -5.62 -24.78 4.88
CA TYR A 297 -5.65 -26.11 4.26
C TYR A 297 -6.41 -26.14 2.93
N ARG A 298 -7.45 -25.30 2.77
CA ARG A 298 -8.28 -25.20 1.56
C ARG A 298 -7.84 -24.09 0.61
N ALA A 299 -7.22 -23.04 1.13
CA ALA A 299 -6.83 -21.88 0.33
C ALA A 299 -5.79 -22.28 -0.73
N PRO A 300 -5.97 -21.89 -2.01
CA PRO A 300 -5.17 -22.40 -3.13
C PRO A 300 -3.67 -22.08 -3.01
N VAL A 301 -3.31 -20.98 -2.33
CA VAL A 301 -1.92 -20.52 -2.19
C VAL A 301 -1.14 -21.31 -1.13
N THR A 302 -1.82 -21.88 -0.14
CA THR A 302 -1.19 -22.55 1.01
C THR A 302 -1.54 -24.04 1.11
N SER A 303 -2.57 -24.49 0.39
CA SER A 303 -3.11 -25.85 0.47
C SER A 303 -2.06 -26.91 0.18
N GLY A 304 -1.22 -26.76 -0.85
CA GLY A 304 -0.19 -27.75 -1.19
C GLY A 304 0.82 -27.97 -0.05
N TYR A 305 1.27 -26.89 0.60
CA TYR A 305 2.21 -26.98 1.72
C TYR A 305 1.55 -27.53 2.99
N HIS A 306 0.30 -27.16 3.27
CA HIS A 306 -0.43 -27.66 4.43
C HIS A 306 -0.83 -29.13 4.27
N GLN A 307 -1.33 -29.52 3.10
CA GLN A 307 -1.70 -30.91 2.80
C GLN A 307 -0.49 -31.84 2.86
N SER A 308 0.66 -31.42 2.32
CA SER A 308 1.90 -32.20 2.43
C SER A 308 2.38 -32.35 3.87
N ALA A 309 2.31 -31.29 4.69
CA ALA A 309 2.64 -31.35 6.10
C ALA A 309 1.69 -32.29 6.88
N TRP A 310 0.38 -32.18 6.66
CA TRP A 310 -0.62 -33.07 7.27
C TRP A 310 -0.45 -34.53 6.83
N ALA A 311 -0.15 -34.77 5.55
CA ALA A 311 0.13 -36.12 5.04
C ALA A 311 1.37 -36.73 5.72
N LYS A 312 2.43 -35.94 5.91
CA LYS A 312 3.64 -36.38 6.63
C LYS A 312 3.33 -36.72 8.08
N ILE A 313 2.57 -35.86 8.77
CA ILE A 313 2.12 -36.10 10.15
C ILE A 313 1.30 -37.39 10.23
N GLY A 314 0.33 -37.58 9.34
CA GLY A 314 -0.51 -38.78 9.30
C GLY A 314 0.30 -40.06 9.08
N ARG A 315 1.27 -40.04 8.14
CA ARG A 315 2.15 -41.19 7.89
C ARG A 315 2.99 -41.58 9.11
N THR A 316 3.43 -40.61 9.92
CA THR A 316 4.21 -40.87 11.12
C THR A 316 3.33 -41.32 12.29
N ILE A 317 2.17 -40.70 12.48
CA ILE A 317 1.34 -40.92 13.67
C ILE A 317 0.43 -42.14 13.53
N ASN A 318 -0.19 -42.37 12.36
CA ASN A 318 -1.12 -43.49 12.15
C ASN A 318 -0.55 -44.87 12.56
N PRO A 319 0.68 -45.27 12.18
CA PRO A 319 1.22 -46.56 12.59
C PRO A 319 1.46 -46.63 14.11
N LEU A 320 1.84 -45.53 14.75
CA LEU A 320 2.05 -45.47 16.19
C LEU A 320 0.74 -45.56 16.96
N VAL A 321 -0.31 -44.87 16.50
CA VAL A 321 -1.65 -44.92 17.11
C VAL A 321 -2.22 -46.33 17.00
N ASN A 322 -2.13 -46.95 15.82
CA ASN A 322 -2.61 -48.32 15.63
C ASN A 322 -1.87 -49.34 16.49
N ARG A 323 -0.57 -49.12 16.77
CA ARG A 323 0.25 -50.03 17.57
C ARG A 323 0.09 -49.84 19.08
N TYR A 324 0.04 -48.60 19.56
CA TYR A 324 0.16 -48.30 21.00
C TYR A 324 -1.12 -47.73 21.63
N ALA A 325 -2.04 -47.16 20.85
CA ALA A 325 -3.22 -46.48 21.38
C ALA A 325 -4.44 -46.59 20.44
N PRO A 326 -4.96 -47.80 20.17
CA PRO A 326 -6.07 -48.01 19.23
C PRO A 326 -7.36 -47.30 19.65
N PHE A 327 -7.53 -46.99 20.94
CA PHE A 327 -8.67 -46.22 21.45
C PHE A 327 -8.71 -44.78 20.90
N LEU A 328 -7.58 -44.22 20.42
CA LEU A 328 -7.52 -42.90 19.80
C LEU A 328 -8.05 -42.89 18.36
N ASN A 329 -8.27 -44.04 17.73
CA ASN A 329 -8.76 -44.08 16.34
C ASN A 329 -10.15 -43.46 16.19
N THR A 330 -11.04 -43.66 17.16
CA THR A 330 -12.40 -43.08 17.16
C THR A 330 -12.37 -41.55 17.22
N PRO A 331 -11.74 -40.90 18.23
CA PRO A 331 -11.67 -39.43 18.27
C PRO A 331 -10.84 -38.85 17.11
N LEU A 332 -9.80 -39.54 16.64
CA LEU A 332 -9.01 -39.12 15.49
C LEU A 332 -9.85 -39.09 14.21
N SER A 333 -10.66 -40.13 13.96
CA SER A 333 -11.57 -40.18 12.81
C SER A 333 -12.66 -39.10 12.86
N ALA A 334 -13.12 -38.74 14.07
CA ALA A 334 -14.09 -37.67 14.27
C ALA A 334 -13.46 -36.30 13.96
N ALA A 335 -12.24 -36.06 14.46
CA ALA A 335 -11.47 -34.85 14.17
C ALA A 335 -11.16 -34.71 12.68
N GLN A 336 -10.76 -35.80 12.01
CA GLN A 336 -10.54 -35.81 10.55
C GLN A 336 -11.81 -35.48 9.77
N ARG A 337 -12.97 -36.04 10.17
CA ARG A 337 -14.26 -35.69 9.55
C ARG A 337 -14.61 -34.21 9.74
N TRP A 338 -14.36 -33.64 10.91
CA TRP A 338 -14.56 -32.21 11.15
C TRP A 338 -13.61 -31.33 10.33
N TRP A 339 -12.38 -31.78 10.11
CA TRP A 339 -11.38 -31.07 9.30
C TRP A 339 -11.76 -31.01 7.82
N LEU A 340 -12.26 -32.12 7.29
CA LEU A 340 -12.56 -32.28 5.86
C LEU A 340 -13.94 -31.72 5.44
N ARG A 341 -14.92 -31.68 6.34
CA ARG A 341 -16.21 -30.98 6.14
C ARG A 341 -16.00 -29.48 6.14
#